data_AF-A0A0Q4N063-F1
#
_entry.id   AF-A0A0Q4N063-F1
#
_cell.length_a   1.000
_cell.length_b   1.000
_cell.length_c   1.000
_cell.angle_alpha   90.00
_cell.angle_beta   90.00
_cell.angle_gamma   90.00
#
_symmetry.space_group_name_H-M   'P 1'
#
loop_
_entity.id
_entity.type
_entity.pdbx_description
1 polymer ?
#
loop_
_entity_poly.entity_id
_entity_poly.type
_entity_poly.pdbx_seq_one_letter_code
_entity_poly.pdbx_strand_id
1 'polypeptide(L)'
;MNLVFVKRCVEANGDDINEMKDIPQQQGISTAHFIETVAKKAGIDKEVLDMLGYDSKRAFAKDWHMTAAKSLYQGIPCYYVVHSAIEYIFVDEADVHKVLNLAQAQERQHRLSSIGEMFDDALAELKDATPNPSEKDYFELMRRFHATWKGELEALRIPMGAFAQYQCEHSKTAAAFDRKFFSKAEPAPSHSTLSLQSCP
;
A
#
# COMPACT_ATOMS: atom_id res chain seq x y z
N MET A 1 -2.80 -9.10 -15.08
CA MET A 1 -2.46 -7.79 -14.49
C MET A 1 -1.82 -6.97 -15.58
N ASN A 2 -2.61 -6.09 -16.16
CA ASN A 2 -2.16 -5.01 -17.02
C ASN A 2 -2.06 -3.79 -16.12
N LEU A 3 -1.00 -3.00 -16.21
CA LEU A 3 -0.82 -1.84 -15.34
C LEU A 3 -1.06 -0.56 -16.13
N VAL A 4 -1.66 0.43 -15.48
CA VAL A 4 -1.90 1.77 -16.04
C VAL A 4 -1.33 2.80 -15.08
N PHE A 5 -0.62 3.80 -15.63
CA PHE A 5 -0.21 4.97 -14.86
C PHE A 5 -1.44 5.80 -14.48
N VAL A 6 -1.57 6.07 -13.17
CA VAL A 6 -2.70 6.85 -12.65
C VAL A 6 -2.31 8.30 -12.44
N LYS A 7 -1.26 8.51 -11.64
CA LYS A 7 -0.87 9.85 -11.17
C LYS A 7 0.52 9.87 -10.58
N ARG A 8 1.10 11.08 -10.51
CA ARG A 8 2.30 11.40 -9.73
C ARG A 8 2.08 12.57 -8.77
N CYS A 9 2.86 12.65 -7.69
CA CYS A 9 2.66 13.65 -6.64
C CYS A 9 2.77 15.11 -7.13
N VAL A 10 3.56 15.36 -8.19
CA VAL A 10 3.68 16.70 -8.82
C VAL A 10 2.36 17.15 -9.47
N GLU A 11 1.50 16.20 -9.83
CA GLU A 11 0.16 16.45 -10.39
C GLU A 11 -0.94 16.29 -9.33
N ALA A 12 -0.59 15.82 -8.12
CA ALA A 12 -1.50 15.73 -6.99
C ALA A 12 -1.72 17.13 -6.41
N ASN A 13 -2.99 17.52 -6.25
CA ASN A 13 -3.35 18.82 -5.68
C ASN A 13 -3.87 18.63 -4.26
N GLY A 14 -3.20 19.29 -3.30
CA GLY A 14 -3.62 19.33 -1.91
C GLY A 14 -3.71 17.94 -1.28
N ASP A 15 -4.90 17.60 -0.81
CA ASP A 15 -5.24 16.43 0.01
C ASP A 15 -4.98 15.06 -0.64
N ASP A 16 -5.05 14.95 -1.97
CA ASP A 16 -4.69 13.75 -2.77
C ASP A 16 -3.31 13.17 -2.42
N ILE A 17 -2.34 14.04 -2.12
CA ILE A 17 -0.98 13.61 -1.75
C ILE A 17 -0.97 12.71 -0.50
N ASN A 18 -1.97 12.85 0.39
CA ASN A 18 -2.06 12.08 1.62
C ASN A 18 -2.48 10.63 1.36
N GLU A 19 -3.16 10.35 0.25
CA GLU A 19 -3.51 9.00 -0.20
C GLU A 19 -2.35 8.31 -0.96
N MET A 20 -1.28 9.06 -1.28
CA MET A 20 -0.04 8.54 -1.90
C MET A 20 1.01 8.10 -0.87
N LYS A 21 0.72 8.24 0.43
CA LYS A 21 1.69 8.02 1.52
C LYS A 21 2.05 6.55 1.74
N ASP A 22 3.24 6.34 2.31
CA ASP A 22 3.72 5.04 2.80
C ASP A 22 2.78 4.51 3.88
N ILE A 23 1.86 3.64 3.48
CA ILE A 23 1.05 2.87 4.40
C ILE A 23 1.90 1.73 5.00
N PRO A 24 1.62 1.26 6.24
CA PRO A 24 2.33 0.13 6.85
C PRO A 24 2.31 -1.17 6.03
N GLN A 25 1.42 -1.29 5.03
CA GLN A 25 1.40 -2.43 4.11
C GLN A 25 2.35 -2.29 2.91
N GLN A 26 3.12 -1.21 2.81
CA GLN A 26 4.10 -1.04 1.74
C GLN A 26 5.13 -2.16 1.80
N GLN A 27 5.17 -2.97 0.74
CA GLN A 27 6.12 -4.06 0.60
C GLN A 27 7.15 -3.67 -0.46
N GLY A 28 8.35 -3.31 0.00
CA GLY A 28 9.47 -3.03 -0.88
C GLY A 28 9.75 -4.19 -1.84
N ILE A 29 9.93 -3.86 -3.12
CA ILE A 29 10.42 -4.76 -4.16
C ILE A 29 11.68 -4.14 -4.76
N SER A 30 12.57 -4.95 -5.33
CA SER A 30 13.69 -4.37 -6.04
C SER A 30 13.21 -3.62 -7.29
N THR A 31 13.84 -2.49 -7.59
CA THR A 31 13.60 -1.72 -8.82
C THR A 31 13.82 -2.57 -10.07
N ALA A 32 14.83 -3.46 -10.02
CA ALA A 32 15.05 -4.50 -11.02
C ALA A 32 13.83 -5.41 -11.21
N HIS A 33 13.26 -5.94 -10.11
CA HIS A 33 12.07 -6.79 -10.20
C HIS A 33 10.88 -6.03 -10.80
N PHE A 34 10.68 -4.76 -10.41
CA PHE A 34 9.64 -3.93 -11.00
C PHE A 34 9.80 -3.79 -12.52
N ILE A 35 10.94 -3.29 -13.01
CA ILE A 35 11.08 -2.97 -14.45
C ILE A 35 11.28 -4.21 -15.33
N GLU A 36 11.98 -5.24 -14.84
CA GLU A 36 12.33 -6.41 -15.63
C GLU A 36 11.24 -7.48 -15.62
N THR A 37 10.40 -7.51 -14.58
CA THR A 37 9.33 -8.50 -14.42
C THR A 37 7.95 -7.87 -14.48
N VAL A 38 7.63 -6.96 -13.56
CA VAL A 38 6.26 -6.43 -13.39
C VAL A 38 5.85 -5.57 -14.58
N ALA A 39 6.57 -4.47 -14.84
CA ALA A 39 6.28 -3.53 -15.92
C ALA A 39 6.37 -4.21 -17.29
N LYS A 40 7.37 -5.10 -17.47
CA LYS A 40 7.53 -5.89 -18.69
C LYS A 40 6.34 -6.81 -18.95
N LYS A 41 5.85 -7.52 -17.91
CA LYS A 41 4.69 -8.41 -18.03
C LYS A 41 3.42 -7.63 -18.34
N ALA A 42 3.30 -6.42 -17.79
CA ALA A 42 2.21 -5.50 -18.07
C ALA A 42 2.33 -4.77 -19.42
N GLY A 43 3.47 -4.88 -20.12
CA GLY A 43 3.72 -4.22 -21.40
C GLY A 43 3.99 -2.71 -21.31
N ILE A 44 4.25 -2.17 -20.12
CA ILE A 44 4.47 -0.73 -19.87
C ILE A 44 5.93 -0.38 -19.58
N ASP A 45 6.86 -1.33 -19.71
CA ASP A 45 8.26 -1.13 -19.37
C ASP A 45 8.92 0.01 -20.17
N LYS A 46 8.59 0.16 -21.46
CA LYS A 46 9.09 1.29 -22.26
C LYS A 46 8.50 2.62 -21.82
N GLU A 47 7.18 2.67 -21.61
CA GLU A 47 6.48 3.87 -21.14
C GLU A 47 7.04 4.35 -19.79
N VAL A 48 7.30 3.43 -18.86
CA VAL A 48 7.92 3.73 -17.56
C VAL A 48 9.31 4.32 -17.72
N LEU A 49 10.14 3.75 -18.61
CA LEU A 49 11.48 4.26 -18.88
C LEU A 49 11.43 5.68 -19.47
N ASP A 50 10.57 5.89 -20.47
CA ASP A 50 10.40 7.18 -21.14
C ASP A 50 9.86 8.23 -20.16
N MET A 51 8.85 7.88 -19.37
CA MET A 51 8.24 8.76 -18.36
C MET A 51 9.24 9.24 -17.31
N LEU A 52 10.16 8.37 -16.92
CA LEU A 52 11.12 8.62 -15.85
C LEU A 52 12.50 9.06 -16.37
N GLY A 53 12.67 9.16 -17.70
CA GLY A 53 13.87 9.67 -18.34
C GLY A 53 15.06 8.69 -18.34
N TYR A 54 14.81 7.38 -18.44
CA TYR A 54 15.85 6.36 -18.46
C TYR A 54 16.04 5.73 -19.84
N ASP A 55 17.28 5.70 -20.33
CA ASP A 55 17.61 5.08 -21.62
C ASP A 55 17.66 3.55 -21.58
N SER A 56 17.68 2.95 -20.38
CA SER A 56 17.74 1.49 -20.25
C SER A 56 17.20 1.00 -18.91
N LYS A 57 16.69 -0.24 -18.91
CA LYS A 57 16.28 -0.97 -17.69
C LYS A 57 17.43 -1.11 -16.69
N ARG A 58 18.67 -1.25 -17.19
CA ARG A 58 19.86 -1.36 -16.33
C ARG A 58 20.13 -0.06 -15.57
N ALA A 59 19.94 1.09 -16.22
CA ALA A 59 20.09 2.39 -15.56
C ALA A 59 19.00 2.57 -14.50
N PHE A 60 17.74 2.31 -14.87
CA PHE A 60 16.61 2.32 -13.94
C PHE A 60 16.84 1.40 -12.73
N ALA A 61 17.25 0.15 -12.96
CA ALA A 61 17.38 -0.86 -11.91
C ALA A 61 18.55 -0.59 -10.94
N LYS A 62 19.52 0.24 -11.33
CA LYS A 62 20.71 0.55 -10.53
C LYS A 62 20.70 1.95 -9.93
N ASP A 63 19.65 2.73 -10.20
CA ASP A 63 19.54 4.06 -9.64
C ASP A 63 19.25 3.97 -8.14
N TRP A 64 20.05 4.66 -7.35
CA TRP A 64 19.94 4.72 -5.89
C TRP A 64 18.88 5.72 -5.42
N HIS A 65 18.45 6.63 -6.28
CA HIS A 65 17.30 7.51 -6.06
C HIS A 65 15.96 6.84 -6.36
N MET A 66 15.98 5.57 -6.77
CA MET A 66 14.80 4.79 -7.11
C MET A 66 14.40 3.85 -5.99
N THR A 67 13.13 3.86 -5.64
CA THR A 67 12.50 2.80 -4.85
C THR A 67 11.25 2.29 -5.55
N ALA A 68 10.89 1.03 -5.26
CA ALA A 68 9.67 0.42 -5.75
C ALA A 68 9.03 -0.41 -4.63
N ALA A 69 7.71 -0.40 -4.57
CA ALA A 69 6.95 -1.19 -3.61
C ALA A 69 5.59 -1.60 -4.17
N LYS A 70 5.01 -2.66 -3.60
CA LYS A 70 3.56 -2.88 -3.64
C LYS A 70 2.91 -2.07 -2.50
N SER A 71 1.79 -1.42 -2.77
CA SER A 71 1.08 -0.60 -1.78
C SER A 71 -0.43 -0.56 -2.09
N LEU A 72 -1.16 0.36 -1.45
CA LEU A 72 -2.55 0.71 -1.75
C LEU A 72 -2.63 2.21 -2.06
N TYR A 73 -3.31 2.56 -3.15
CA TYR A 73 -3.72 3.93 -3.46
C TYR A 73 -5.24 4.01 -3.34
N GLN A 74 -5.78 4.83 -2.46
CA GLN A 74 -7.23 4.91 -2.18
C GLN A 74 -7.87 3.52 -1.88
N GLY A 75 -7.10 2.65 -1.22
CA GLY A 75 -7.48 1.26 -0.92
C GLY A 75 -7.38 0.28 -2.10
N ILE A 76 -6.83 0.70 -3.24
CA ILE A 76 -6.65 -0.13 -4.44
C ILE A 76 -5.21 -0.63 -4.49
N PRO A 77 -4.96 -1.95 -4.67
CA PRO A 77 -3.63 -2.48 -4.91
C PRO A 77 -2.89 -1.74 -6.03
N CYS A 78 -1.70 -1.26 -5.72
CA CYS A 78 -0.89 -0.51 -6.67
C CYS A 78 0.59 -0.90 -6.59
N TYR A 79 1.32 -0.57 -7.65
CA TYR A 79 2.76 -0.41 -7.62
C TYR A 79 3.08 1.05 -7.41
N TYR A 80 3.92 1.28 -6.40
CA TYR A 80 4.39 2.56 -5.96
C TYR A 80 5.87 2.66 -6.33
N VAL A 81 6.23 3.69 -7.08
CA VAL A 81 7.60 3.90 -7.57
C VAL A 81 8.00 5.31 -7.20
N VAL A 82 9.14 5.48 -6.53
CA VAL A 82 9.65 6.82 -6.18
C VAL A 82 10.90 7.09 -6.98
N HIS A 83 10.90 8.17 -7.75
CA HIS A 83 12.07 8.67 -8.46
C HIS A 83 12.33 10.12 -8.06
N SER A 84 13.51 10.42 -7.50
CA SER A 84 13.89 11.79 -7.15
C SER A 84 12.84 12.51 -6.27
N ALA A 85 12.32 11.81 -5.26
CA ALA A 85 11.26 12.27 -4.36
C ALA A 85 9.91 12.57 -5.05
N ILE A 86 9.67 12.00 -6.23
CA ILE A 86 8.37 12.01 -6.90
C ILE A 86 7.80 10.60 -6.87
N GLU A 87 6.61 10.45 -6.32
CA GLU A 87 5.84 9.21 -6.27
C GLU A 87 5.07 9.01 -7.58
N TYR A 88 5.10 7.80 -8.12
CA TYR A 88 4.38 7.36 -9.32
C TYR A 88 3.53 6.14 -8.97
N ILE A 89 2.24 6.22 -9.29
CA ILE A 89 1.26 5.19 -8.97
C ILE A 89 0.83 4.45 -10.23
N PHE A 90 0.98 3.13 -10.20
CA PHE A 90 0.49 2.22 -11.23
C PHE A 90 -0.53 1.27 -10.63
N VAL A 91 -1.73 1.21 -11.20
CA VAL A 91 -2.80 0.30 -10.76
C VAL A 91 -3.11 -0.74 -11.83
N ASP A 92 -3.72 -1.86 -11.46
CA ASP A 92 -4.24 -2.79 -12.46
C ASP A 92 -5.33 -2.08 -13.30
N GLU A 93 -5.27 -2.22 -14.61
CA GLU A 93 -6.29 -1.74 -15.56
C GLU A 93 -7.69 -2.21 -15.16
N ALA A 94 -7.81 -3.44 -14.64
CA ALA A 94 -9.06 -3.98 -14.14
C ALA A 94 -9.61 -3.22 -12.92
N ASP A 95 -8.77 -2.47 -12.20
CA ASP A 95 -9.14 -1.71 -11.01
C ASP A 95 -9.11 -0.19 -11.23
N VAL A 96 -8.64 0.31 -12.38
CA VAL A 96 -8.51 1.76 -12.65
C VAL A 96 -9.83 2.51 -12.53
N HIS A 97 -10.94 1.87 -12.90
CA HIS A 97 -12.29 2.42 -12.80
C HIS A 97 -12.75 2.67 -11.34
N LYS A 98 -12.02 2.13 -10.36
CA LYS A 98 -12.29 2.30 -8.94
C LYS A 98 -11.60 3.53 -8.36
N VAL A 99 -10.64 4.11 -9.09
CA VAL A 99 -9.94 5.32 -8.68
C VAL A 99 -10.96 6.45 -8.59
N LEU A 100 -10.99 7.09 -7.43
CA LEU A 100 -11.91 8.16 -7.10
C LEU A 100 -11.48 9.44 -7.81
N ASN A 101 -12.47 10.22 -8.26
CA ASN A 101 -12.19 11.59 -8.68
C ASN A 101 -11.82 12.47 -7.47
N LEU A 102 -11.38 13.70 -7.71
CA LEU A 102 -10.89 14.61 -6.66
C LEU A 102 -11.91 14.82 -5.52
N ALA A 103 -13.18 15.09 -5.85
CA ALA A 103 -14.21 15.34 -4.84
C ALA A 103 -14.49 14.10 -3.99
N GLN A 104 -14.53 12.91 -4.62
CA GLN A 104 -14.69 11.64 -3.92
C GLN A 104 -13.48 11.29 -3.05
N ALA A 105 -12.27 11.56 -3.52
CA ALA A 105 -11.04 11.35 -2.76
C ALA A 105 -10.98 12.27 -1.53
N GLN A 106 -11.37 13.54 -1.68
CA GLN A 106 -11.48 14.48 -0.57
C GLN A 106 -12.49 14.02 0.47
N GLU A 107 -13.69 13.61 0.05
CA GLU A 107 -14.70 13.08 0.97
C GLU A 107 -14.17 11.86 1.71
N ARG A 108 -13.56 10.91 0.98
CA ARG A 108 -12.94 9.73 1.58
C ARG A 108 -11.89 10.12 2.62
N GLN A 109 -11.05 11.10 2.35
CA GLN A 109 -10.02 11.54 3.30
C GLN A 109 -10.62 12.22 4.52
N HIS A 110 -11.67 13.03 4.37
CA HIS A 110 -12.40 13.59 5.50
C HIS A 110 -12.95 12.47 6.39
N ARG A 111 -13.57 11.45 5.79
CA ARG A 111 -14.05 10.27 6.53
C ARG A 111 -12.91 9.50 7.19
N LEU A 112 -11.78 9.31 6.50
CA LEU A 112 -10.58 8.68 7.07
C LEU A 112 -10.10 9.43 8.32
N SER A 113 -10.05 10.76 8.26
CA SER A 113 -9.66 11.61 9.41
C SER A 113 -10.63 11.45 10.57
N SER A 114 -11.94 11.56 10.31
CA SER A 114 -12.96 11.43 11.36
C SER A 114 -12.97 10.05 12.02
N ILE A 115 -12.83 8.98 11.23
CA ILE A 115 -12.75 7.62 11.77
C ILE A 115 -11.41 7.42 12.51
N GLY A 116 -10.32 8.02 12.01
CA GLY A 116 -9.01 8.00 12.63
C GLY A 116 -9.02 8.59 14.04
N GLU A 117 -9.67 9.73 14.23
CA GLU A 117 -9.85 10.35 15.56
C GLU A 117 -10.56 9.38 16.53
N MET A 118 -11.60 8.68 16.07
CA MET A 118 -12.30 7.69 16.89
C MET A 118 -11.43 6.45 17.20
N PHE A 119 -10.50 6.09 16.30
CA PHE A 119 -9.54 5.02 16.56
C PHE A 119 -8.49 5.47 17.58
N ASP A 120 -8.02 6.72 17.50
CA ASP A 120 -7.08 7.31 18.44
C ASP A 120 -7.67 7.39 19.86
N ASP A 121 -8.95 7.75 20.00
CA ASP A 121 -9.66 7.70 21.28
C ASP A 121 -9.71 6.28 21.84
N ALA A 122 -10.10 5.30 21.02
CA ALA A 122 -10.14 3.89 21.44
C ALA A 122 -8.75 3.34 21.80
N LEU A 123 -7.71 3.84 21.16
CA LEU A 123 -6.32 3.50 21.45
C LEU A 123 -5.83 4.14 22.76
N ALA A 124 -6.24 5.38 23.04
CA ALA A 124 -5.98 6.04 24.32
C ALA A 124 -6.65 5.28 25.47
N GLU A 125 -7.92 4.90 25.32
CA GLU A 125 -8.65 4.09 26.30
C GLU A 125 -7.94 2.74 26.58
N LEU A 126 -7.43 2.09 25.53
CA LEU A 126 -6.64 0.86 25.70
C LEU A 126 -5.38 1.10 26.53
N LYS A 127 -4.64 2.17 26.24
CA LYS A 127 -3.38 2.51 26.93
C LYS A 127 -3.60 2.90 28.38
N ASP A 128 -4.71 3.58 28.67
CA ASP A 128 -5.12 3.92 30.04
C ASP A 128 -5.51 2.68 30.85
N ALA A 129 -6.26 1.76 30.23
CA ALA A 129 -6.71 0.52 30.88
C ALA A 129 -5.59 -0.52 31.02
N THR A 130 -4.66 -0.57 30.05
CA THR A 130 -3.57 -1.55 29.98
C THR A 130 -2.25 -0.84 29.72
N PRO A 131 -1.52 -0.42 30.78
CA PRO A 131 -0.20 0.16 30.62
C PRO A 131 0.75 -0.84 29.95
N ASN A 132 1.26 -0.49 28.76
CA ASN A 132 2.00 -1.36 27.83
C ASN A 132 1.16 -2.49 27.19
N PRO A 133 0.21 -2.16 26.29
CA PRO A 133 -0.60 -3.17 25.60
C PRO A 133 0.27 -4.13 24.79
N SER A 134 -0.09 -5.41 24.80
CA SER A 134 0.55 -6.43 23.96
C SER A 134 0.07 -6.38 22.52
N GLU A 135 0.76 -7.09 21.61
CA GLU A 135 0.33 -7.25 20.22
C GLU A 135 -1.10 -7.81 20.11
N LYS A 136 -1.47 -8.71 21.03
CA LYS A 136 -2.83 -9.30 21.09
C LYS A 136 -3.88 -8.25 21.46
N ASP A 137 -3.54 -7.32 22.35
CA ASP A 137 -4.46 -6.26 22.77
C ASP A 137 -4.72 -5.27 21.63
N TYR A 138 -3.67 -4.87 20.90
CA TYR A 138 -3.81 -4.08 19.67
C TYR A 138 -4.62 -4.80 18.60
N PHE A 139 -4.39 -6.10 18.40
CA PHE A 139 -5.15 -6.88 17.43
C PHE A 139 -6.64 -6.95 17.79
N GLU A 140 -6.95 -7.13 19.08
CA GLU A 140 -8.33 -7.18 19.57
C GLU A 140 -9.02 -5.80 19.47
N LEU A 141 -8.30 -4.71 19.76
CA LEU A 141 -8.76 -3.34 19.52
C LEU A 141 -9.14 -3.16 18.05
N MET A 142 -8.23 -3.47 17.13
CA MET A 142 -8.47 -3.37 15.68
C MET A 142 -9.64 -4.23 15.24
N ARG A 143 -9.76 -5.46 15.77
CA ARG A 143 -10.86 -6.36 15.45
C ARG A 143 -12.20 -5.78 15.87
N ARG A 144 -12.30 -5.22 17.07
CA ARG A 144 -13.53 -4.59 17.59
C ARG A 144 -13.86 -3.33 16.79
N PHE A 145 -12.87 -2.46 16.59
CA PHE A 145 -13.04 -1.23 15.84
C PHE A 145 -13.49 -1.52 14.39
N HIS A 146 -12.81 -2.43 13.70
CA HIS A 146 -13.21 -2.87 12.37
C HIS A 146 -14.62 -3.46 12.35
N ALA A 147 -15.02 -4.23 13.37
CA ALA A 147 -16.38 -4.78 13.43
C ALA A 147 -17.45 -3.67 13.59
N THR A 148 -17.17 -2.65 14.40
CA THR A 148 -18.06 -1.49 14.60
C THR A 148 -18.20 -0.67 13.33
N TRP A 149 -17.09 -0.43 12.61
CA TRP A 149 -17.04 0.46 11.43
C TRP A 149 -17.07 -0.29 10.10
N LYS A 150 -17.35 -1.60 10.11
CA LYS A 150 -17.17 -2.50 8.97
C LYS A 150 -17.76 -1.96 7.66
N GLY A 151 -19.03 -1.57 7.70
CA GLY A 151 -19.74 -1.13 6.50
C GLY A 151 -19.10 0.10 5.86
N GLU A 152 -18.63 1.04 6.68
CA GLU A 152 -18.01 2.26 6.19
C GLU A 152 -16.56 2.04 5.72
N LEU A 153 -15.76 1.29 6.49
CA LEU A 153 -14.40 0.91 6.10
C LEU A 153 -14.38 0.13 4.79
N GLU A 154 -15.31 -0.81 4.60
CA GLU A 154 -15.44 -1.59 3.35
C GLU A 154 -15.91 -0.71 2.19
N ALA A 155 -16.92 0.15 2.40
CA ALA A 155 -17.42 1.05 1.36
C ALA A 155 -16.36 2.05 0.87
N LEU A 156 -15.55 2.56 1.79
CA LEU A 156 -14.48 3.52 1.50
C LEU A 156 -13.13 2.85 1.17
N ARG A 157 -13.04 1.52 1.26
CA ARG A 157 -11.79 0.76 1.09
C ARG A 157 -10.67 1.26 2.02
N ILE A 158 -10.99 1.48 3.29
CA ILE A 158 -10.03 1.93 4.30
C ILE A 158 -9.46 0.70 5.03
N PRO A 159 -8.19 0.33 4.81
CA PRO A 159 -7.55 -0.69 5.61
C PRO A 159 -7.24 -0.17 7.02
N MET A 160 -7.17 -1.04 8.03
CA MET A 160 -6.86 -0.65 9.41
C MET A 160 -5.47 -0.01 9.53
N GLY A 161 -4.50 -0.44 8.73
CA GLY A 161 -3.17 0.14 8.68
C GLY A 161 -3.14 1.57 8.18
N ALA A 162 -4.22 2.09 7.58
CA ALA A 162 -4.33 3.53 7.31
C ALA A 162 -4.34 4.37 8.60
N PHE A 163 -4.74 3.81 9.74
CA PHE A 163 -4.74 4.49 11.04
C PHE A 163 -3.40 4.33 11.79
N ALA A 164 -2.58 3.36 11.41
CA ALA A 164 -1.30 3.09 12.07
C ALA A 164 -0.12 3.89 11.47
N GLN A 165 -0.39 4.87 10.61
CA GLN A 165 0.61 5.59 9.82
C GLN A 165 1.65 6.36 10.65
N TYR A 166 1.29 6.78 11.88
CA TYR A 166 2.15 7.60 12.75
C TYR A 166 2.61 6.89 14.03
N GLN A 167 2.17 5.64 14.25
CA GLN A 167 2.41 4.94 15.49
C GLN A 167 3.18 3.63 15.25
N CYS A 168 4.48 3.66 15.55
CA CYS A 168 5.38 2.51 15.40
C CYS A 168 4.95 1.30 16.23
N GLU A 169 4.21 1.50 17.31
CA GLU A 169 3.91 0.47 18.33
C GLU A 169 2.98 -0.64 17.82
N HIS A 170 2.10 -0.35 16.85
CA HIS A 170 1.11 -1.31 16.36
C HIS A 170 1.03 -1.41 14.83
N SER A 171 1.96 -0.78 14.10
CA SER A 171 2.00 -0.80 12.64
C SER A 171 2.13 -2.22 12.05
N LYS A 172 2.92 -3.09 12.69
CA LYS A 172 3.07 -4.50 12.30
C LYS A 172 1.76 -5.28 12.49
N THR A 173 1.06 -5.05 13.59
CA THR A 173 -0.24 -5.66 13.90
C THR A 173 -1.28 -5.23 12.89
N ALA A 174 -1.31 -3.94 12.55
CA ALA A 174 -2.23 -3.41 11.55
C ALA A 174 -1.98 -4.03 10.17
N ALA A 175 -0.71 -4.11 9.74
CA ALA A 175 -0.36 -4.77 8.49
C ALA A 175 -0.73 -6.26 8.48
N ALA A 176 -0.59 -6.96 9.61
CA ALA A 176 -1.03 -8.36 9.75
C ALA A 176 -2.55 -8.50 9.71
N PHE A 177 -3.28 -7.57 10.32
CA PHE A 177 -4.73 -7.51 10.27
C PHE A 177 -5.22 -7.32 8.84
N ASP A 178 -4.69 -6.34 8.11
CA ASP A 178 -5.13 -6.07 6.73
C ASP A 178 -4.79 -7.20 5.77
N ARG A 179 -3.65 -7.89 5.96
CA ARG A 179 -3.36 -9.11 5.19
C ARG A 179 -4.42 -10.20 5.39
N LYS A 180 -5.03 -10.26 6.56
CA LYS A 180 -6.06 -11.26 6.89
C LYS A 180 -7.44 -10.86 6.39
N PHE A 181 -7.77 -9.58 6.38
CA PHE A 181 -9.14 -9.09 6.16
C PHE A 181 -9.34 -8.27 4.89
N PHE A 182 -8.27 -7.72 4.29
CA PHE A 182 -8.34 -6.76 3.19
C PHE A 182 -7.67 -7.22 1.89
N SER A 183 -6.56 -7.97 1.95
CA SER A 183 -5.98 -8.54 0.73
C SER A 183 -6.86 -9.68 0.21
N LYS A 184 -7.39 -9.54 -1.01
CA LYS A 184 -7.73 -10.71 -1.83
C LYS A 184 -6.51 -11.62 -1.79
N ALA A 185 -6.65 -12.83 -1.27
CA ALA A 185 -5.56 -13.79 -1.17
C ALA A 185 -4.91 -13.95 -2.56
N GLU A 186 -3.74 -13.34 -2.78
CA GLU A 186 -2.84 -13.84 -3.82
C GLU A 186 -2.45 -15.26 -3.37
N PRO A 187 -2.53 -16.27 -4.25
CA PRO A 187 -2.12 -17.62 -3.89
C PRO A 187 -0.66 -17.57 -3.44
N ALA A 188 -0.40 -18.22 -2.30
CA ALA A 188 0.94 -18.33 -1.74
C ALA A 188 1.93 -18.71 -2.85
N PRO A 189 3.15 -18.12 -2.88
CA PRO A 189 4.17 -18.57 -3.81
C PRO A 189 4.35 -20.07 -3.61
N SER A 190 4.09 -20.86 -4.64
CA SER A 190 4.37 -22.28 -4.63
C SER A 190 5.85 -22.41 -4.29
N HIS A 191 6.15 -22.97 -3.12
CA HIS A 191 7.50 -23.40 -2.81
C HIS A 191 7.90 -24.40 -3.90
N SER A 192 8.68 -23.95 -4.88
CA SER A 192 9.46 -24.86 -5.70
C SER A 192 10.45 -25.48 -4.74
N THR A 193 10.20 -26.71 -4.34
CA THR A 193 11.15 -27.58 -3.66
C THR A 193 12.37 -27.66 -4.56
N LEU A 194 13.39 -26.87 -4.25
CA LEU A 194 14.74 -27.10 -4.75
C LEU A 194 15.16 -28.46 -4.19
N SER A 195 15.02 -29.47 -5.04
CA SER A 195 15.65 -30.76 -4.84
C SER A 195 17.15 -30.52 -4.71
N LEU A 196 17.69 -30.77 -3.53
CA LEU A 196 19.12 -30.95 -3.31
C LEU A 196 19.57 -32.14 -4.15
N GLN A 197 20.05 -31.87 -5.37
CA GLN A 197 20.87 -32.82 -6.10
C GLN A 197 22.28 -32.76 -5.49
N SER A 198 22.57 -33.82 -4.75
CA SER A 198 23.91 -34.23 -4.32
C SER A 198 24.86 -34.35 -5.52
N CYS A 199 26.00 -33.67 -5.45
CA CYS A 199 27.15 -33.89 -6.33
C CYS A 199 27.77 -35.27 -6.08
N PRO A 200 28.08 -36.04 -7.12
CA PRO A 200 29.32 -36.79 -7.23
C PRO A 200 30.42 -35.97 -7.93
#